data_AF-A0AAN5CST9-F1
#
_entry.id   AF-A0AAN5CST9-F1
#
_cell.length_a   1.000
_cell.length_b   1.000
_cell.length_c   1.000
_cell.angle_alpha   90.00
_cell.angle_beta   90.00
_cell.angle_gamma   90.00
#
_symmetry.space_group_name_H-M   'P 1'
#
loop_
_entity.id
_entity.type
_entity.pdbx_description
1 polymer ?
#
loop_
_entity_poly.entity_id
_entity_poly.type
_entity_poly.pdbx_seq_one_letter_code
_entity_poly.pdbx_strand_id
1 'polypeptide(L)'
;MIKYSTLIDHIELIRDCSFVQMVSLFAGHKLFKNRGGEVDVSVLEGKTLGVFFGTLWSPHSRTFTSTLAKFYNELKQKGTPFEVVFASLDESEMDAQIFLAEDQDNWYYLGFYDPLIKQLNEMHHPGHVDRLPVLLILNSDGAKVTDQGVADIMSGKPALAVYEGWKK
;
A
#
# COMPACT_ATOMS: atom_id res chain seq x y z
N MET A 1 23.86 33.60 14.43
CA MET A 1 22.84 33.39 13.39
C MET A 1 23.21 32.15 12.56
N ILE A 2 23.36 30.98 13.19
CA ILE A 2 23.76 29.72 12.54
C ILE A 2 23.17 28.56 13.36
N LYS A 3 21.93 28.15 13.07
CA LYS A 3 21.36 26.87 13.58
C LYS A 3 20.38 26.20 12.60
N TYR A 4 20.03 26.85 11.48
CA TYR A 4 19.02 26.34 10.55
C TYR A 4 19.59 25.44 9.43
N SER A 5 20.85 25.62 9.01
CA SER A 5 21.46 24.82 7.94
C SER A 5 21.54 23.33 8.28
N THR A 6 22.12 23.00 9.45
CA THR A 6 22.28 21.60 9.87
C THR A 6 20.96 20.87 10.12
N LEU A 7 19.87 21.60 10.40
CA LEU A 7 18.55 21.01 10.60
C LEU A 7 17.91 20.64 9.26
N ILE A 8 18.08 21.48 8.23
CA ILE A 8 17.61 21.20 6.87
C ILE A 8 18.40 20.02 6.28
N ASP A 9 19.72 20.02 6.42
CA ASP A 9 20.59 18.94 5.94
C ASP A 9 20.22 17.59 6.60
N HIS A 10 19.90 17.59 7.90
CA HIS A 10 19.44 16.38 8.58
C HIS A 10 18.04 15.93 8.14
N ILE A 11 17.11 16.84 7.88
CA ILE A 11 15.77 16.48 7.38
C ILE A 11 15.86 15.89 5.97
N GLU A 12 16.69 16.46 5.10
CA GLU A 12 16.95 15.91 3.76
C GLU A 12 17.61 14.53 3.84
N LEU A 13 18.64 14.37 4.69
CA LEU A 13 19.30 13.07 4.91
C LEU A 13 18.34 12.00 5.46
N ILE A 14 17.43 12.38 6.37
CA ILE A 14 16.41 11.46 6.92
C ILE A 14 15.41 11.06 5.83
N ARG A 15 14.99 12.00 4.97
CA ARG A 15 14.11 11.72 3.82
C ARG A 15 14.77 10.82 2.79
N ASP A 16 16.05 11.05 2.49
CA ASP A 16 16.82 10.17 1.62
C ASP A 16 16.91 8.76 2.23
N CYS A 17 17.12 8.65 3.53
CA CYS A 17 17.23 7.36 4.23
C CYS A 17 15.91 6.58 4.22
N SER A 18 14.78 7.23 4.50
CA SER A 18 13.46 6.58 4.44
C SER A 18 13.10 6.14 3.02
N PHE A 19 13.38 6.98 2.04
CA PHE A 19 13.19 6.62 0.65
C PHE A 19 14.05 5.40 0.27
N VAL A 20 15.33 5.37 0.67
CA VAL A 20 16.22 4.23 0.45
C VAL A 20 15.65 2.95 1.06
N GLN A 21 15.01 3.00 2.24
CA GLN A 21 14.40 1.83 2.86
C GLN A 21 13.18 1.32 2.09
N MET A 22 12.26 2.20 1.69
CA MET A 22 11.11 1.83 0.86
C MET A 22 11.56 1.28 -0.49
N VAL A 23 12.51 1.94 -1.16
CA VAL A 23 13.07 1.47 -2.42
C VAL A 23 13.74 0.12 -2.23
N SER A 24 14.50 -0.07 -1.16
CA SER A 24 15.14 -1.35 -0.86
C SER A 24 14.12 -2.47 -0.65
N LEU A 25 12.95 -2.18 -0.08
CA LEU A 25 11.89 -3.18 0.11
C LEU A 25 11.30 -3.66 -1.22
N PHE A 26 11.16 -2.76 -2.20
CA PHE A 26 10.63 -3.09 -3.53
C PHE A 26 11.74 -3.32 -4.58
N ALA A 27 13.01 -3.29 -4.19
CA ALA A 27 14.14 -3.36 -5.11
C ALA A 27 14.17 -4.71 -5.85
N GLY A 28 14.27 -4.66 -7.18
CA GLY A 28 14.28 -5.85 -8.03
C GLY A 28 12.90 -6.45 -8.31
N HIS A 29 11.84 -5.85 -7.77
CA HIS A 29 10.45 -6.25 -8.00
C HIS A 29 9.78 -5.31 -8.99
N LYS A 30 8.79 -5.84 -9.71
CA LYS A 30 8.06 -5.06 -10.72
C LYS A 30 6.78 -4.48 -10.11
N LEU A 31 6.66 -3.17 -10.21
CA LEU A 31 5.46 -2.44 -9.86
C LEU A 31 4.75 -2.00 -11.13
N PHE A 32 3.43 -2.09 -11.15
CA PHE A 32 2.63 -1.69 -12.29
C PHE A 32 1.55 -0.71 -11.85
N LYS A 33 1.23 0.26 -12.69
CA LYS A 33 0.01 1.05 -12.58
C LYS A 33 -1.11 0.33 -13.32
N ASN A 34 -2.26 0.15 -12.69
CA ASN A 34 -3.42 -0.42 -13.39
C ASN A 34 -3.71 0.39 -14.66
N ARG A 35 -3.83 -0.29 -15.80
CA ARG A 35 -3.95 0.29 -17.16
C ARG A 35 -2.81 1.22 -17.62
N GLY A 36 -1.77 1.43 -16.82
CA GLY A 36 -0.64 2.33 -17.10
C GLY A 36 0.68 1.62 -17.40
N GLY A 37 0.76 0.30 -17.19
CA GLY A 37 1.96 -0.50 -17.43
C GLY A 37 2.95 -0.50 -16.26
N GLU A 38 4.18 -0.96 -16.52
CA GLU A 38 5.27 -1.02 -15.52
C GLU A 38 5.71 0.39 -15.11
N VAL A 39 5.94 0.60 -13.81
CA VAL A 39 6.35 1.88 -13.22
C VAL A 39 7.51 1.68 -12.25
N ASP A 40 8.30 2.74 -12.07
CA ASP A 40 9.39 2.74 -11.09
C ASP A 40 8.87 2.91 -9.66
N VAL A 41 9.59 2.35 -8.68
CA VAL A 41 9.23 2.41 -7.25
C VAL A 41 9.22 3.84 -6.71
N SER A 42 9.92 4.78 -7.32
CA SER A 42 9.89 6.22 -6.97
C SER A 42 8.48 6.81 -6.91
N VAL A 43 7.49 6.21 -7.60
CA VAL A 43 6.09 6.63 -7.46
C VAL A 43 5.51 6.45 -6.05
N LEU A 44 6.17 5.68 -5.19
CA LEU A 44 5.80 5.42 -3.80
C LEU A 44 6.55 6.30 -2.79
N GLU A 45 7.50 7.12 -3.25
CA GLU A 45 8.35 7.96 -2.40
C GLU A 45 7.57 8.90 -1.49
N GLY A 46 7.88 8.87 -0.19
CA GLY A 46 7.27 9.77 0.80
C GLY A 46 5.78 9.49 1.07
N LYS A 47 5.25 8.35 0.61
CA LYS A 47 3.83 8.01 0.74
C LYS A 47 3.60 6.91 1.77
N THR A 48 2.46 6.98 2.44
CA THR A 48 1.92 5.86 3.21
C THR A 48 1.34 4.85 2.22
N LEU A 49 1.66 3.57 2.39
CA LEU A 49 1.20 2.51 1.50
C LEU A 49 0.19 1.62 2.20
N GLY A 50 -0.93 1.35 1.53
CA GLY A 50 -1.80 0.22 1.83
C GLY A 50 -1.48 -0.94 0.91
N VAL A 51 -0.79 -1.96 1.41
CA VAL A 51 -0.62 -3.23 0.70
C VAL A 51 -1.88 -4.05 0.91
N PHE A 52 -2.66 -4.19 -0.16
CA PHE A 52 -3.95 -4.86 -0.14
C PHE A 52 -3.81 -6.28 -0.68
N PHE A 53 -4.00 -7.27 0.20
CA PHE A 53 -4.07 -8.67 -0.18
C PHE A 53 -5.53 -9.10 -0.32
N GLY A 54 -5.87 -9.62 -1.49
CA GLY A 54 -7.21 -10.05 -1.82
C GLY A 54 -7.22 -11.12 -2.90
N THR A 55 -8.39 -11.70 -3.10
CA THR A 55 -8.66 -12.67 -4.17
C THR A 55 -9.97 -12.34 -4.86
N LEU A 56 -10.08 -12.70 -6.14
CA LEU A 56 -11.28 -12.56 -6.94
C LEU A 56 -12.45 -13.32 -6.31
N TRP A 57 -12.21 -14.53 -5.83
CA TRP A 57 -13.24 -15.45 -5.38
C TRP A 57 -13.77 -15.14 -3.97
N SER A 58 -13.04 -14.35 -3.17
CA SER A 58 -13.44 -13.97 -1.81
C SER A 58 -14.54 -12.88 -1.81
N PRO A 59 -15.76 -13.16 -1.31
CA PRO A 59 -16.82 -12.15 -1.22
C PRO A 59 -16.42 -10.96 -0.33
N HIS A 60 -15.71 -11.24 0.77
CA HIS A 60 -15.23 -10.22 1.69
C HIS A 60 -14.22 -9.29 1.02
N SER A 61 -13.33 -9.85 0.18
CA SER A 61 -12.37 -9.04 -0.59
C SER A 61 -13.09 -8.12 -1.56
N ARG A 62 -14.02 -8.64 -2.38
CA ARG A 62 -14.77 -7.82 -3.34
C ARG A 62 -15.58 -6.70 -2.65
N THR A 63 -16.26 -6.99 -1.55
CA THR A 63 -16.98 -5.97 -0.78
C THR A 63 -16.03 -4.90 -0.25
N PHE A 64 -14.88 -5.31 0.29
CA PHE A 64 -13.91 -4.37 0.82
C PHE A 64 -13.24 -3.52 -0.27
N THR A 65 -12.99 -4.07 -1.47
CA THR A 65 -12.43 -3.33 -2.62
C THR A 65 -13.22 -2.05 -2.89
N SER A 66 -14.56 -2.13 -2.93
CA SER A 66 -15.41 -0.95 -3.13
C SER A 66 -15.28 0.08 -2.01
N THR A 67 -15.13 -0.36 -0.75
CA THR A 67 -14.92 0.54 0.39
C THR A 67 -13.54 1.19 0.35
N LEU A 68 -12.50 0.41 0.05
CA LEU A 68 -11.13 0.89 -0.09
C LEU A 68 -11.01 1.90 -1.24
N ALA A 69 -11.69 1.68 -2.37
CA ALA A 69 -11.71 2.61 -3.49
C ALA A 69 -12.29 3.98 -3.10
N LYS A 70 -13.40 3.99 -2.35
CA LYS A 70 -13.99 5.24 -1.82
C LYS A 70 -13.04 5.94 -0.86
N PHE A 71 -12.48 5.20 0.10
CA PHE A 71 -11.49 5.73 1.05
C PHE A 71 -10.29 6.35 0.34
N TYR A 72 -9.71 5.63 -0.62
CA TYR A 72 -8.60 6.09 -1.44
C TYR A 72 -8.95 7.38 -2.21
N ASN A 73 -10.10 7.41 -2.89
CA ASN A 73 -10.51 8.59 -3.66
C ASN A 73 -10.75 9.82 -2.77
N GLU A 74 -11.35 9.66 -1.59
CA GLU A 74 -11.50 10.75 -0.61
C GLU A 74 -10.14 11.31 -0.17
N LEU A 75 -9.17 10.44 0.08
CA LEU A 75 -7.80 10.81 0.43
C LEU A 75 -7.09 11.53 -0.72
N LYS A 76 -7.20 11.04 -1.96
CA LYS A 76 -6.65 11.71 -3.14
C LYS A 76 -7.23 13.11 -3.36
N GLN A 77 -8.53 13.29 -3.15
CA GLN A 77 -9.18 14.62 -3.23
C GLN A 77 -8.64 15.60 -2.19
N LYS A 78 -8.19 15.10 -1.04
CA LYS A 78 -7.59 15.90 0.03
C LYS A 78 -6.07 16.09 -0.13
N GLY A 79 -5.49 15.57 -1.20
CA GLY A 79 -4.06 15.66 -1.47
C GLY A 79 -3.19 14.88 -0.49
N THR A 80 -3.74 13.89 0.21
CA THR A 80 -2.95 13.09 1.16
C THR A 80 -2.03 12.11 0.39
N PRO A 81 -0.76 11.93 0.81
CA PRO A 81 0.17 11.02 0.16
C PRO A 81 -0.09 9.57 0.61
N PHE A 82 -1.21 9.00 0.14
CA PHE A 82 -1.58 7.60 0.34
C PHE A 82 -1.71 6.89 -1.01
N GLU A 83 -1.14 5.69 -1.14
CA GLU A 83 -1.28 4.83 -2.31
C GLU A 83 -1.64 3.41 -1.91
N VAL A 84 -2.32 2.70 -2.82
CA VAL A 84 -2.63 1.29 -2.67
C VAL A 84 -1.78 0.48 -3.64
N VAL A 85 -1.16 -0.58 -3.11
CA VAL A 85 -0.49 -1.62 -3.91
C VAL A 85 -1.27 -2.92 -3.72
N PHE A 86 -1.91 -3.39 -4.78
CA PHE A 86 -2.59 -4.67 -4.78
C PHE A 86 -1.59 -5.82 -4.92
N ALA A 87 -1.74 -6.81 -4.06
CA ALA A 87 -0.97 -8.04 -4.04
C ALA A 87 -1.95 -9.22 -4.11
N SER A 88 -2.17 -9.76 -5.30
CA SER A 88 -3.09 -10.88 -5.50
C SER A 88 -2.60 -12.12 -4.78
N LEU A 89 -3.52 -12.81 -4.10
CA LEU A 89 -3.34 -14.16 -3.57
C LEU A 89 -4.15 -15.20 -4.37
N ASP A 90 -4.60 -14.84 -5.58
CA ASP A 90 -5.30 -15.76 -6.45
C ASP A 90 -4.34 -16.86 -6.94
N GLU A 91 -4.89 -18.03 -7.25
CA GLU A 91 -4.11 -19.16 -7.76
C GLU A 91 -3.81 -19.04 -9.27
N SER A 92 -4.46 -18.10 -9.97
CA SER A 92 -4.26 -17.90 -11.41
C SER A 92 -4.04 -16.43 -11.76
N GLU A 93 -3.15 -16.20 -12.73
CA GLU A 93 -2.90 -14.85 -13.26
C GLU A 93 -4.17 -14.27 -13.89
N MET A 94 -4.99 -15.12 -14.51
CA MET A 94 -6.26 -14.72 -15.12
C MET A 94 -7.23 -14.15 -14.07
N ASP A 95 -7.35 -14.78 -12.90
CA ASP A 95 -8.21 -14.28 -11.83
C ASP A 95 -7.70 -12.96 -11.27
N ALA A 96 -6.39 -12.83 -11.08
CA ALA A 96 -5.76 -11.58 -10.67
C ALA A 96 -6.02 -10.45 -11.68
N GLN A 97 -5.94 -10.74 -12.98
CA GLN A 97 -6.24 -9.79 -14.05
C GLN A 97 -7.72 -9.42 -14.10
N ILE A 98 -8.63 -10.37 -13.89
CA ILE A 98 -10.08 -10.10 -13.81
C ILE A 98 -10.37 -9.17 -12.64
N PHE A 99 -9.79 -9.44 -11.47
CA PHE A 99 -9.95 -8.56 -10.30
C PHE A 99 -9.46 -7.14 -10.58
N LEU A 100 -8.30 -7.00 -11.23
CA LEU A 100 -7.73 -5.70 -11.59
C LEU A 100 -8.54 -4.95 -12.66
N ALA A 101 -9.25 -5.66 -13.53
CA ALA A 101 -10.12 -5.06 -14.53
C ALA A 101 -11.36 -4.37 -13.92
N GLU A 102 -11.71 -4.70 -12.67
CA GLU A 102 -12.86 -4.13 -11.96
C GLU A 102 -12.53 -2.78 -11.28
N ASP A 103 -12.87 -1.65 -11.92
CA ASP A 103 -12.97 -0.27 -11.36
C ASP A 103 -11.82 0.23 -10.44
N GLN A 104 -10.63 -0.39 -10.46
CA GLN A 104 -9.45 -0.03 -9.64
C GLN A 104 -8.38 0.72 -10.44
N ASP A 105 -8.79 1.62 -11.34
CA ASP A 105 -7.94 2.22 -12.37
C ASP A 105 -6.75 3.05 -11.83
N ASN A 106 -6.77 3.39 -10.54
CA ASN A 106 -5.78 4.30 -9.93
C ASN A 106 -4.86 3.63 -8.91
N TRP A 107 -4.89 2.31 -8.77
CA TRP A 107 -3.99 1.60 -7.86
C TRP A 107 -2.72 1.11 -8.57
N TYR A 108 -1.72 0.79 -7.76
CA TYR A 108 -0.57 0.01 -8.20
C TYR A 108 -0.80 -1.47 -7.91
N TYR A 109 -0.06 -2.35 -8.56
CA TYR A 109 -0.07 -3.77 -8.27
C TYR A 109 1.31 -4.39 -8.47
N LEU A 110 1.58 -5.45 -7.71
CA LEU A 110 2.75 -6.31 -7.90
C LEU A 110 2.47 -7.32 -9.00
N GLY A 111 3.52 -7.70 -9.73
CA GLY A 111 3.44 -8.79 -10.70
C GLY A 111 2.87 -10.08 -10.07
N PHE A 112 2.13 -10.86 -10.85
CA PHE A 112 1.58 -12.13 -10.37
C PHE A 112 2.72 -13.07 -9.93
N TYR A 113 2.56 -13.70 -8.76
CA TYR A 113 3.60 -14.50 -8.08
C TYR A 113 4.94 -13.80 -7.82
N ASP A 114 4.97 -12.47 -7.79
CA ASP A 114 6.16 -11.75 -7.36
C ASP A 114 6.53 -12.19 -5.91
N PRO A 115 7.79 -12.61 -5.65
CA PRO A 115 8.22 -13.09 -4.32
C PRO A 115 7.98 -12.08 -3.19
N LEU A 116 7.92 -10.78 -3.51
CA LEU A 116 7.63 -9.73 -2.54
C LEU A 116 6.22 -9.87 -1.95
N ILE A 117 5.26 -10.42 -2.68
CA ILE A 117 3.90 -10.67 -2.17
C ILE A 117 3.98 -11.57 -0.93
N LYS A 118 4.76 -12.65 -1.00
CA LYS A 118 4.96 -13.56 0.13
C LYS A 118 5.68 -12.87 1.28
N GLN A 119 6.76 -12.14 0.99
CA GLN A 119 7.52 -11.41 2.01
C GLN A 119 6.65 -10.38 2.75
N LEU A 120 5.82 -9.61 2.05
CA LEU A 120 4.91 -8.63 2.65
C LEU A 120 3.78 -9.33 3.43
N ASN A 121 3.25 -10.45 2.94
CA ASN A 121 2.23 -11.21 3.68
C ASN A 121 2.80 -11.79 5.00
N GLU A 122 4.07 -12.21 5.01
CA GLU A 122 4.75 -12.66 6.23
C GLU A 122 4.94 -11.53 7.28
N MET A 123 5.07 -10.27 6.86
CA MET A 123 5.10 -9.13 7.79
C MET A 123 3.77 -8.89 8.51
N HIS A 124 2.67 -9.25 7.84
CA HIS A 124 1.33 -9.20 8.39
C HIS A 124 1.15 -10.26 9.48
N HIS A 125 1.40 -11.54 9.17
CA HIS A 125 1.19 -12.65 10.10
C HIS A 125 2.17 -13.83 9.89
N PRO A 126 3.28 -13.90 10.65
CA PRO A 126 4.12 -15.09 10.67
C PRO A 126 3.34 -16.31 11.20
N GLY A 127 3.11 -17.31 10.35
CA GLY A 127 2.60 -18.63 10.76
C GLY A 127 1.09 -18.77 10.98
N HIS A 128 0.24 -17.89 10.43
CA HIS A 128 -1.22 -18.04 10.50
C HIS A 128 -1.88 -18.13 9.12
N VAL A 129 -3.01 -18.85 9.07
CA VAL A 129 -3.86 -19.00 7.89
C VAL A 129 -4.75 -17.76 7.73
N ASP A 130 -4.78 -17.22 6.51
CA ASP A 130 -5.32 -15.90 6.15
C ASP A 130 -6.79 -15.68 6.56
N ARG A 131 -7.08 -14.51 7.15
CA ARG A 131 -8.42 -13.91 7.05
C ARG A 131 -8.36 -12.82 6.00
N LEU A 132 -8.71 -13.16 4.77
CA LEU A 132 -8.85 -12.19 3.69
C LEU A 132 -10.17 -11.41 3.82
N PRO A 133 -10.20 -10.13 3.44
CA PRO A 133 -9.07 -9.33 2.95
C PRO A 133 -8.09 -8.89 4.04
N VAL A 134 -6.86 -8.58 3.65
CA VAL A 134 -5.86 -7.93 4.51
C VAL A 134 -5.46 -6.59 3.91
N LEU A 135 -5.34 -5.57 4.74
CA LEU A 135 -4.74 -4.29 4.37
C LEU A 135 -3.62 -3.97 5.35
N LEU A 136 -2.38 -4.22 4.92
CA LEU A 136 -1.16 -3.89 5.65
C LEU A 136 -0.79 -2.44 5.36
N ILE A 137 -0.66 -1.63 6.40
CA ILE A 137 -0.27 -0.23 6.29
C ILE A 137 1.23 -0.10 6.56
N LEU A 138 1.95 0.46 5.60
CA LEU A 138 3.36 0.82 5.71
C LEU A 138 3.51 2.35 5.73
N ASN A 139 4.46 2.85 6.52
CA ASN A 139 4.83 4.26 6.47
C ASN A 139 5.70 4.55 5.23
N SER A 140 6.15 5.80 5.09
CA SER A 140 7.03 6.24 4.00
C SER A 140 8.36 5.51 3.90
N ASP A 141 8.75 4.81 4.97
CA ASP A 141 10.04 4.15 5.12
C ASP A 141 9.92 2.64 4.81
N GLY A 142 8.70 2.17 4.52
CA GLY A 142 8.40 0.75 4.31
C GLY A 142 8.20 -0.03 5.61
N ALA A 143 8.21 0.64 6.78
CA ALA A 143 7.99 -0.01 8.06
C ALA A 143 6.49 -0.23 8.33
N LYS A 144 6.14 -1.38 8.92
CA LYS A 144 4.76 -1.70 9.31
C LYS A 144 4.24 -0.72 10.36
N VAL A 145 3.14 -0.05 10.04
CA VAL A 145 2.35 0.77 10.97
C VAL A 145 1.26 -0.07 11.62
N THR A 146 0.47 -0.79 10.82
CA THR A 146 -0.62 -1.64 11.32
C THR A 146 -1.00 -2.70 10.29
N ASP A 147 -1.44 -3.86 10.78
CA ASP A 147 -2.11 -4.90 10.00
C ASP A 147 -3.64 -4.84 10.06
N GLN A 148 -4.18 -3.91 10.84
CA GLN A 148 -5.62 -3.74 11.06
C GLN A 148 -6.27 -2.76 10.07
N GLY A 149 -5.64 -2.47 8.93
CA GLY A 149 -6.11 -1.46 7.98
C GLY A 149 -7.55 -1.67 7.51
N VAL A 150 -7.99 -2.94 7.37
CA VAL A 150 -9.40 -3.26 7.07
C VAL A 150 -10.32 -2.78 8.19
N ALA A 151 -10.01 -3.11 9.45
CA ALA A 151 -10.82 -2.70 10.59
C ALA A 151 -10.81 -1.18 10.79
N ASP A 152 -9.66 -0.53 10.56
CA ASP A 152 -9.50 0.91 10.64
C ASP A 152 -10.41 1.64 9.63
N ILE A 153 -10.41 1.21 8.36
CA ILE A 153 -11.28 1.79 7.32
C ILE A 153 -12.75 1.49 7.61
N MET A 154 -13.07 0.30 8.10
CA MET A 154 -14.44 -0.13 8.39
C MET A 154 -14.99 0.45 9.71
N SER A 155 -14.21 1.23 10.45
CA SER A 155 -14.60 1.75 11.77
C SER A 155 -15.68 2.84 11.71
N GLY A 156 -16.08 3.31 10.53
CA GLY A 156 -17.02 4.41 10.34
C GLY A 156 -16.45 5.80 10.62
N LYS A 157 -15.15 5.92 10.91
CA LYS A 157 -14.48 7.22 11.07
C LYS A 157 -14.27 7.89 9.70
N PRO A 158 -14.18 9.23 9.63
CA PRO A 158 -13.82 9.92 8.40
C PRO A 158 -12.46 9.47 7.86
N ALA A 159 -12.32 9.34 6.54
CA ALA A 159 -11.11 8.79 5.92
C ALA A 159 -9.81 9.50 6.35
N LEU A 160 -9.86 10.83 6.43
CA LEU A 160 -8.71 11.62 6.89
C LEU A 160 -8.33 11.31 8.34
N ALA A 161 -9.30 11.11 9.23
CA ALA A 161 -9.02 10.82 10.63
C ALA A 161 -8.38 9.42 10.82
N VAL A 162 -8.79 8.46 9.99
CA VAL A 162 -8.15 7.13 9.93
C VAL A 162 -6.71 7.27 9.43
N TYR A 163 -6.51 7.98 8.31
CA TYR A 163 -5.20 8.21 7.71
C TYR A 163 -4.21 8.92 8.65
N GLU A 164 -4.63 9.99 9.33
CA GLU A 164 -3.77 10.67 10.32
C GLU A 164 -3.42 9.74 11.50
N GLY A 165 -4.27 8.76 11.81
CA GLY A 165 -3.99 7.73 12.80
C GLY A 165 -2.82 6.81 12.43
N TRP A 166 -2.46 6.71 11.15
CA TRP A 166 -1.36 5.91 10.65
C TRP A 166 -0.02 6.66 10.55
N LYS A 167 0.01 7.98 10.75
CA LYS A 167 1.24 8.78 10.68
C LYS A 167 2.02 8.84 12.00
N LYS A 168 1.76 7.92 12.92
CA LYS A 168 2.33 7.92 14.28
C LYS A 168 3.80 7.53 14.28
#